data_AF-A0A7S1FQX5-F1
#
_entry.id   AF-A0A7S1FQX5-F1
#
_cell.length_a   1.000
_cell.length_b   1.000
_cell.length_c   1.000
_cell.angle_alpha   90.00
_cell.angle_beta   90.00
_cell.angle_gamma   90.00
#
_symmetry.space_group_name_H-M   'P 1'
#
loop_
_entity.id
_entity.type
_entity.pdbx_description
1 polymer ?
#
loop_
_entity_poly.entity_id
_entity_poly.type
_entity_poly.pdbx_seq_one_letter_code
_entity_poly.pdbx_strand_id
1 'polypeptide(L)'
;HHLFLEEAGHHRSSSRAAAPHYIRSKSHRKAIKFCSQAAWRLGKWEQLEKYVNLLVRGEEGEVHSIQNGTEGGYGIGAEHIPRIDFDGAFYTALLHIHRSEWELAADAINATRLAMDGRFTALMAENYKRVYPSMVTAQTLSEMEEIIQYKKLEEKVKSNTNRHVANTIDLEEERDRLLHTWRRRLSGCRVDAEVHNSIMAVRSLVLGPTDEIEATLSLSVLSRQSKFFKLAEKALLDPLEALGANLNGPVFGFGVPEELGLGTSSCAADSSLVQIMNIDRLVKGETSLLPNYEKAHQDYFNMLVNKAGCVKR
;
A
#
# COMPACT_ATOMS: atom_id res chain seq x y z
N HIS A 1 -51.85 65.37 23.34
CA HIS A 1 -50.95 65.36 22.16
C HIS A 1 -50.92 63.93 21.64
N HIS A 2 -51.86 63.53 20.76
CA HIS A 2 -51.69 63.49 19.29
C HIS A 2 -50.42 62.72 18.89
N LEU A 3 -50.35 61.67 18.05
CA LEU A 3 -51.22 60.94 17.10
C LEU A 3 -50.34 59.78 16.53
N PHE A 4 -50.91 58.59 16.23
CA PHE A 4 -50.83 57.79 14.95
C PHE A 4 -49.49 57.77 14.15
N LEU A 5 -48.96 56.70 13.53
CA LEU A 5 -49.52 55.51 12.85
C LEU A 5 -48.37 54.56 12.43
N GLU A 6 -48.74 53.33 12.08
CA GLU A 6 -47.96 52.28 11.39
C GLU A 6 -47.24 52.75 10.11
N GLU A 7 -46.11 52.12 9.76
CA GLU A 7 -45.98 51.45 8.46
C GLU A 7 -44.79 50.47 8.39
N ALA A 8 -45.02 49.38 7.66
CA ALA A 8 -44.18 48.22 7.49
C ALA A 8 -43.02 48.44 6.51
N GLY A 9 -41.93 47.68 6.66
CA GLY A 9 -40.82 47.66 5.70
C GLY A 9 -39.92 46.46 5.88
N HIS A 10 -40.18 45.42 5.10
CA HIS A 10 -39.38 44.20 4.98
C HIS A 10 -37.87 44.46 4.84
N HIS A 11 -37.04 43.85 5.70
CA HIS A 11 -35.77 43.29 5.23
C HIS A 11 -35.53 41.91 5.82
N ARG A 12 -35.49 40.96 4.89
CA ARG A 12 -35.37 39.52 5.04
C ARG A 12 -34.17 39.12 5.90
N SER A 13 -34.48 38.24 6.84
CA SER A 13 -33.72 37.05 7.23
C SER A 13 -32.59 36.59 6.30
N SER A 14 -31.52 36.13 6.95
CA SER A 14 -30.57 35.10 6.50
C SER A 14 -29.32 35.58 5.75
N SER A 15 -28.25 35.88 6.50
CA SER A 15 -26.87 35.89 5.99
C SER A 15 -25.93 34.93 6.76
N ARG A 16 -26.45 33.80 7.27
CA ARG A 16 -25.62 32.93 8.12
C ARG A 16 -25.96 31.44 8.01
N ALA A 17 -25.80 30.82 6.83
CA ALA A 17 -25.93 29.36 6.71
C ALA A 17 -25.24 28.66 5.51
N ALA A 18 -24.37 29.31 4.72
CA ALA A 18 -23.74 28.64 3.56
C ALA A 18 -22.41 27.91 3.89
N ALA A 19 -21.75 28.25 4.99
CA ALA A 19 -20.46 27.67 5.37
C ALA A 19 -20.44 26.19 5.84
N PRO A 20 -21.49 25.62 6.50
CA PRO A 20 -21.36 24.29 7.10
C PRO A 20 -21.38 23.14 6.08
N HIS A 21 -22.11 23.27 4.97
CA HIS A 21 -22.19 22.22 3.95
C HIS A 21 -20.91 22.09 3.12
N TYR A 22 -20.28 23.21 2.75
CA TYR A 22 -19.05 23.23 1.95
C TYR A 22 -17.84 22.67 2.70
N ILE A 23 -17.68 23.04 3.98
CA ILE A 23 -16.58 22.54 4.83
C ILE A 23 -16.76 21.04 5.13
N ARG A 24 -18.01 20.59 5.31
CA ARG A 24 -18.35 19.17 5.46
C ARG A 24 -18.05 18.38 4.18
N SER A 25 -18.31 18.95 3.00
CA SER A 25 -18.01 18.33 1.70
C SER A 25 -16.50 18.08 1.51
N LYS A 26 -15.64 19.08 1.74
CA LYS A 26 -14.18 18.93 1.62
C LYS A 26 -13.59 17.92 2.60
N SER A 27 -14.08 17.94 3.84
CA SER A 27 -13.65 17.00 4.88
C SER A 27 -14.10 15.57 4.56
N HIS A 28 -15.31 15.43 4.01
CA HIS A 28 -15.85 14.15 3.55
C HIS A 28 -15.04 13.58 2.38
N ARG A 29 -14.70 14.40 1.37
CA ARG A 29 -13.88 13.96 0.23
C ARG A 29 -12.50 13.48 0.67
N LYS A 30 -11.84 14.20 1.58
CA LYS A 30 -10.57 13.75 2.18
C LYS A 30 -10.73 12.41 2.92
N ALA A 31 -11.79 12.26 3.69
CA ALA A 31 -12.08 10.99 4.37
C ALA A 31 -12.24 9.84 3.37
N ILE A 32 -12.95 10.05 2.25
CA ILE A 32 -13.09 9.03 1.21
C ILE A 32 -11.72 8.62 0.65
N LYS A 33 -10.81 9.56 0.39
CA LYS A 33 -9.45 9.24 -0.11
C LYS A 33 -8.69 8.31 0.86
N PHE A 34 -8.73 8.61 2.15
CA PHE A 34 -8.11 7.75 3.17
C PHE A 34 -8.82 6.39 3.28
N CYS A 35 -10.14 6.36 3.16
CA CYS A 35 -10.90 5.11 3.14
C CYS A 35 -10.55 4.24 1.92
N SER A 36 -10.41 4.83 0.73
CA SER A 36 -9.95 4.12 -0.48
C SER A 36 -8.55 3.56 -0.27
N GLN A 37 -7.62 4.37 0.23
CA GLN A 37 -6.26 3.92 0.53
C GLN A 37 -6.27 2.74 1.51
N ALA A 38 -6.99 2.85 2.61
CA ALA A 38 -7.10 1.79 3.61
C ALA A 38 -7.76 0.52 3.05
N ALA A 39 -8.83 0.66 2.26
CA ALA A 39 -9.50 -0.47 1.63
C ALA A 39 -8.56 -1.24 0.70
N TRP A 40 -7.78 -0.53 -0.12
CA TRP A 40 -6.74 -1.13 -0.96
C TRP A 40 -5.68 -1.87 -0.12
N ARG A 41 -5.13 -1.22 0.92
CA ARG A 41 -4.09 -1.83 1.77
C ARG A 41 -4.55 -3.03 2.58
N LEU A 42 -5.85 -3.18 2.80
CA LEU A 42 -6.44 -4.31 3.51
C LEU A 42 -6.97 -5.39 2.54
N GLY A 43 -6.81 -5.23 1.23
CA GLY A 43 -7.36 -6.16 0.23
C GLY A 43 -8.89 -6.17 0.17
N LYS A 44 -9.58 -5.13 0.67
CA LYS A 44 -11.05 -5.04 0.70
C LYS A 44 -11.59 -4.41 -0.59
N TRP A 45 -11.53 -5.18 -1.68
CA TRP A 45 -11.87 -4.73 -3.04
C TRP A 45 -13.30 -4.19 -3.19
N GLU A 46 -14.30 -4.82 -2.57
CA GLU A 46 -15.69 -4.34 -2.63
C GLU A 46 -15.87 -2.96 -1.99
N GLN A 47 -15.13 -2.70 -0.90
CA GLN A 47 -15.17 -1.40 -0.23
C GLN A 47 -14.43 -0.35 -1.06
N LEU A 48 -13.30 -0.73 -1.66
CA LEU A 48 -12.55 0.11 -2.58
C LEU A 48 -13.44 0.57 -3.74
N GLU A 49 -14.17 -0.34 -4.39
CA GLU A 49 -15.10 0.00 -5.46
C GLU A 49 -16.16 1.02 -5.03
N LYS A 50 -16.76 0.84 -3.85
CA LYS A 50 -17.74 1.81 -3.31
C LYS A 50 -17.12 3.19 -3.14
N TYR A 51 -15.92 3.28 -2.57
CA TYR A 51 -15.25 4.56 -2.36
C TYR A 51 -14.78 5.21 -3.66
N VAL A 52 -14.29 4.42 -4.62
CA VAL A 52 -13.89 4.92 -5.95
C VAL A 52 -15.10 5.49 -6.71
N ASN A 53 -16.23 4.78 -6.70
CA ASN A 53 -17.47 5.29 -7.29
C ASN A 53 -17.90 6.63 -6.67
N LEU A 54 -17.70 6.82 -5.37
CA LEU A 54 -17.96 8.11 -4.70
C LEU A 54 -16.95 9.20 -5.08
N LEU A 55 -15.67 8.84 -5.29
CA LEU A 55 -14.64 9.79 -5.75
C LEU A 55 -14.92 10.28 -7.17
N VAL A 56 -15.29 9.37 -8.08
CA VAL A 56 -15.59 9.68 -9.48
C VAL A 56 -16.89 10.48 -9.60
N ARG A 57 -17.97 10.05 -8.93
CA ARG A 57 -19.28 10.75 -8.98
C ARG A 57 -19.27 12.11 -8.28
N GLY A 58 -18.45 12.27 -7.24
CA GLY A 58 -18.38 13.52 -6.46
C GLY A 58 -17.89 14.75 -7.26
N GLU A 59 -17.40 14.56 -8.49
CA GLU A 59 -16.95 15.65 -9.37
C GLU A 59 -18.05 16.21 -10.26
N GLU A 60 -19.11 15.44 -10.53
CA GLU A 60 -20.24 15.91 -11.35
C GLU A 60 -21.01 17.09 -10.71
N GLY A 61 -20.78 17.35 -9.41
CA GLY A 61 -21.41 18.44 -8.65
C GLY A 61 -20.54 19.67 -8.32
N GLU A 62 -19.24 19.66 -8.61
CA GLU A 62 -18.32 20.78 -8.31
C GLU A 62 -17.77 21.44 -9.60
N VAL A 63 -18.66 21.89 -10.50
CA VAL A 63 -18.28 22.89 -11.51
C VAL A 63 -18.19 24.25 -10.80
N HIS A 64 -17.07 24.51 -10.13
CA HIS A 64 -16.68 25.85 -9.71
C HIS A 64 -15.54 26.33 -10.61
N SER A 65 -15.87 27.33 -11.42
CA SER A 65 -14.97 28.20 -12.17
C SER A 65 -13.73 28.55 -11.36
N ILE A 66 -12.57 28.06 -11.78
CA ILE A 66 -11.31 28.71 -11.44
C ILE A 66 -11.19 29.90 -12.38
N GLN A 67 -11.67 31.06 -11.94
CA GLN A 67 -11.08 32.32 -12.35
C GLN A 67 -9.72 32.42 -11.68
N ASN A 68 -8.65 32.22 -12.46
CA ASN A 68 -7.36 32.80 -12.14
C ASN A 68 -6.83 33.37 -13.45
N GLY A 69 -6.80 34.71 -13.50
CA GLY A 69 -6.14 35.43 -14.57
C GLY A 69 -4.65 35.14 -14.52
N THR A 70 -4.13 34.51 -15.57
CA THR A 70 -2.78 34.73 -16.07
C THR A 70 -2.83 34.35 -17.56
N GLU A 71 -2.78 35.37 -18.41
CA GLU A 71 -2.69 35.24 -19.85
C GLU A 71 -1.36 34.57 -20.22
N GLY A 72 -1.40 33.53 -21.05
CA GLY A 72 -0.19 32.89 -21.55
C GLY A 72 -0.38 31.50 -22.18
N GLY A 73 -0.82 31.45 -23.44
CA GLY A 73 -0.24 30.61 -24.49
C GLY A 73 -0.44 29.09 -24.50
N TYR A 74 -1.15 28.65 -25.55
CA TYR A 74 -1.05 27.39 -26.32
C TYR A 74 -1.59 26.07 -25.75
N GLY A 75 -2.58 25.51 -26.48
CA GLY A 75 -2.98 24.11 -26.39
C GLY A 75 -4.39 23.85 -26.92
N ILE A 76 -4.56 23.89 -28.25
CA ILE A 76 -5.77 23.48 -28.95
C ILE A 76 -5.94 21.95 -28.84
N GLY A 77 -7.13 21.47 -28.43
CA GLY A 77 -7.60 20.12 -28.77
C GLY A 77 -7.56 19.03 -27.70
N ALA A 78 -7.85 19.32 -26.43
CA ALA A 78 -8.28 18.28 -25.50
C ALA A 78 -9.81 18.26 -25.46
N GLU A 79 -10.42 17.23 -26.04
CA GLU A 79 -11.79 16.84 -25.72
C GLU A 79 -12.00 16.89 -24.20
N HIS A 80 -13.22 17.21 -23.78
CA HIS A 80 -13.62 17.36 -22.39
C HIS A 80 -13.52 16.02 -21.64
N ILE A 81 -12.29 15.57 -21.37
CA ILE A 81 -12.01 14.48 -20.45
C ILE A 81 -12.45 15.02 -19.09
N PRO A 82 -13.41 14.36 -18.39
CA PRO A 82 -13.76 14.73 -17.04
C PRO A 82 -12.46 14.85 -16.24
N ARG A 83 -12.25 15.96 -15.52
CA ARG A 83 -11.03 16.15 -14.72
C ARG A 83 -11.06 15.23 -13.50
N ILE A 84 -10.86 13.93 -13.73
CA ILE A 84 -10.77 12.89 -12.71
C ILE A 84 -9.59 13.24 -11.80
N ASP A 85 -9.87 13.43 -10.51
CA ASP A 85 -8.85 13.62 -9.49
C ASP A 85 -7.89 12.43 -9.46
N PHE A 86 -6.62 12.72 -9.13
CA PHE A 86 -5.54 11.74 -9.15
C PHE A 86 -5.90 10.44 -8.41
N ASP A 87 -6.45 10.56 -7.20
CA ASP A 87 -6.82 9.39 -6.39
C ASP A 87 -7.95 8.58 -7.04
N GLY A 88 -8.92 9.26 -7.66
CA GLY A 88 -10.03 8.60 -8.35
C GLY A 88 -9.52 7.78 -9.53
N ALA A 89 -8.67 8.37 -10.38
CA ALA A 89 -8.07 7.68 -11.52
C ALA A 89 -7.16 6.53 -11.09
N PHE A 90 -6.31 6.75 -10.07
CA PHE A 90 -5.36 5.76 -9.56
C PHE A 90 -6.06 4.51 -9.03
N TYR A 91 -7.07 4.68 -8.16
CA TYR A 91 -7.80 3.53 -7.61
C TYR A 91 -8.72 2.87 -8.64
N THR A 92 -9.22 3.61 -9.63
CA THR A 92 -9.94 3.04 -10.78
C THR A 92 -9.03 2.11 -11.59
N ALA A 93 -7.79 2.53 -11.85
CA ALA A 93 -6.79 1.68 -12.52
C ALA A 93 -6.53 0.39 -11.74
N LEU A 94 -6.36 0.47 -10.42
CA LEU A 94 -6.19 -0.73 -9.57
C LEU A 94 -7.39 -1.69 -9.63
N LEU A 95 -8.61 -1.17 -9.65
CA LEU A 95 -9.82 -2.00 -9.78
C LEU A 95 -9.87 -2.71 -11.13
N HIS A 96 -9.55 -2.02 -12.23
CA HIS A 96 -9.50 -2.63 -13.56
C HIS A 96 -8.40 -3.69 -13.66
N ILE A 97 -7.22 -3.46 -13.07
CA ILE A 97 -6.16 -4.48 -12.99
C ILE A 97 -6.66 -5.71 -12.22
N HIS A 98 -7.32 -5.51 -11.08
CA HIS A 98 -7.86 -6.61 -10.27
C HIS A 98 -8.92 -7.43 -11.01
N ARG A 99 -9.71 -6.80 -11.90
CA ARG A 99 -10.75 -7.46 -12.72
C ARG A 99 -10.23 -8.06 -14.02
N SER A 100 -8.93 -7.94 -14.30
CA SER A 100 -8.35 -8.31 -15.59
C SER A 100 -8.91 -7.52 -16.78
N GLU A 101 -9.36 -6.28 -16.55
CA GLU A 101 -9.88 -5.37 -17.59
C GLU A 101 -8.73 -4.51 -18.15
N TRP A 102 -7.84 -5.13 -18.92
CA TRP A 102 -6.53 -4.56 -19.22
C TRP A 102 -6.51 -3.24 -20.00
N GLU A 103 -7.42 -3.07 -20.97
CA GLU A 103 -7.48 -1.83 -21.77
C GLU A 103 -7.99 -0.67 -20.91
N LEU A 104 -9.06 -0.89 -20.13
CA LEU A 104 -9.59 0.10 -19.20
C LEU A 104 -8.57 0.46 -18.10
N ALA A 105 -7.80 -0.52 -17.64
CA ALA A 105 -6.70 -0.27 -16.72
C ALA A 105 -5.63 0.65 -17.32
N ALA A 106 -5.24 0.42 -18.57
CA ALA A 106 -4.25 1.26 -19.27
C ALA A 106 -4.77 2.70 -19.45
N ASP A 107 -6.04 2.86 -19.83
CA ASP A 107 -6.68 4.18 -19.96
C ASP A 107 -6.72 4.92 -18.61
N ALA A 108 -7.07 4.22 -17.54
CA ALA A 108 -7.09 4.79 -16.19
C ALA A 108 -5.69 5.15 -15.66
N ILE A 109 -4.65 4.35 -15.98
CA ILE A 109 -3.25 4.71 -15.68
C ILE A 109 -2.85 5.98 -16.41
N ASN A 110 -3.20 6.11 -17.69
CA ASN A 110 -2.93 7.30 -18.47
C ASN A 110 -3.66 8.53 -17.90
N ALA A 111 -4.94 8.40 -17.54
CA ALA A 111 -5.69 9.45 -16.87
C ALA A 111 -5.02 9.88 -15.55
N THR A 112 -4.50 8.92 -14.78
CA THR A 112 -3.77 9.19 -13.53
C THR A 112 -2.50 10.02 -13.77
N ARG A 113 -1.76 9.73 -14.85
CA ARG A 113 -0.57 10.53 -15.23
C ARG A 113 -0.95 11.95 -15.61
N LEU A 114 -1.96 12.13 -16.44
CA LEU A 114 -2.44 13.45 -16.84
C LEU A 114 -2.89 14.27 -15.62
N ALA A 115 -3.56 13.64 -14.64
CA ALA A 115 -3.95 14.29 -13.39
C ALA A 115 -2.77 14.68 -12.49
N MET A 116 -1.62 13.98 -12.59
CA MET A 116 -0.40 14.28 -11.82
C MET A 116 0.51 15.31 -12.51
N ASP A 117 0.52 15.35 -13.84
CA ASP A 117 1.54 16.03 -14.67
C ASP A 117 1.74 17.51 -14.32
N GLY A 118 0.65 18.28 -14.24
CA GLY A 118 0.73 19.71 -13.92
C GLY A 118 1.36 20.00 -12.55
N ARG A 119 1.12 19.14 -11.55
CA ARG A 119 1.75 19.25 -10.22
C ARG A 119 3.20 18.80 -10.26
N PHE A 120 3.49 17.72 -10.99
CA PHE A 120 4.83 17.17 -11.11
C PHE A 120 5.80 18.18 -11.74
N THR A 121 5.41 18.76 -12.87
CA THR A 121 6.22 19.75 -13.61
C THR A 121 6.48 21.00 -12.78
N ALA A 122 5.48 21.50 -12.05
CA ALA A 122 5.66 22.64 -11.14
C ALA A 122 6.65 22.35 -10.00
N LEU A 123 6.59 21.14 -9.42
CA LEU A 123 7.46 20.76 -8.29
C LEU A 123 8.91 20.45 -8.70
N MET A 124 9.15 20.04 -9.96
CA MET A 124 10.52 19.79 -10.46
C MET A 124 11.40 21.04 -10.38
N ALA A 125 10.83 22.23 -10.52
CA ALA A 125 11.55 23.50 -10.47
C ALA A 125 11.94 23.94 -9.05
N GLU A 126 11.34 23.35 -8.00
CA GLU A 126 11.56 23.79 -6.62
C GLU A 126 12.71 23.03 -5.93
N ASN A 127 12.47 21.77 -5.53
CA ASN A 127 13.48 20.94 -4.86
C ASN A 127 13.15 19.44 -4.90
N TYR A 128 14.20 18.62 -4.83
CA TYR A 128 14.10 17.16 -4.87
C TYR A 128 13.23 16.57 -3.75
N LYS A 129 13.22 17.17 -2.55
CA LYS A 129 12.41 16.67 -1.43
C LYS A 129 10.91 16.73 -1.73
N ARG A 130 10.45 17.80 -2.40
CA ARG A 130 9.03 18.01 -2.72
C ARG A 130 8.54 17.20 -3.91
N VAL A 131 9.39 17.00 -4.93
CA VAL A 131 9.01 16.19 -6.11
C VAL A 131 9.09 14.68 -5.85
N TYR A 132 9.88 14.25 -4.87
CA TYR A 132 10.15 12.84 -4.61
C TYR A 132 8.89 11.96 -4.49
N PRO A 133 7.83 12.33 -3.74
CA PRO A 133 6.60 11.55 -3.69
C PRO A 133 5.98 11.31 -5.07
N SER A 134 5.99 12.33 -5.94
CA SER A 134 5.49 12.21 -7.31
C SER A 134 6.38 11.34 -8.21
N MET A 135 7.70 11.31 -7.96
CA MET A 135 8.61 10.38 -8.65
C MET A 135 8.33 8.93 -8.25
N VAL A 136 8.09 8.68 -6.96
CA VAL A 136 7.66 7.37 -6.47
C VAL A 136 6.35 6.97 -7.13
N THR A 137 5.36 7.86 -7.17
CA THR A 137 4.10 7.62 -7.88
C THR A 137 4.30 7.30 -9.36
N ALA A 138 5.17 8.05 -10.07
CA ALA A 138 5.47 7.78 -11.47
C ALA A 138 6.04 6.36 -11.65
N GLN A 139 6.96 5.94 -10.77
CA GLN A 139 7.47 4.57 -10.75
C GLN A 139 6.35 3.56 -10.48
N THR A 140 5.49 3.81 -9.49
CA THR A 140 4.35 2.93 -9.19
C THR A 140 3.42 2.76 -10.39
N LEU A 141 3.14 3.82 -11.14
CA LEU A 141 2.35 3.75 -12.38
C LEU A 141 3.05 2.92 -13.46
N SER A 142 4.37 3.05 -13.62
CA SER A 142 5.14 2.18 -14.52
C SER A 142 5.10 0.71 -14.09
N GLU A 143 5.18 0.43 -12.79
CA GLU A 143 5.07 -0.95 -12.28
C GLU A 143 3.65 -1.53 -12.51
N MET A 144 2.59 -0.72 -12.43
CA MET A 144 1.23 -1.14 -12.79
C MET A 144 1.10 -1.52 -14.28
N GLU A 145 1.76 -0.81 -15.18
CA GLU A 145 1.77 -1.16 -16.61
C GLU A 145 2.53 -2.45 -16.88
N GLU A 146 3.69 -2.62 -16.24
CA GLU A 146 4.47 -3.84 -16.35
C GLU A 146 3.68 -5.06 -15.82
N ILE A 147 2.90 -4.87 -14.75
CA ILE A 147 1.92 -5.87 -14.26
C ILE A 147 0.90 -6.23 -15.34
N ILE A 148 0.29 -5.25 -16.00
CA ILE A 148 -0.68 -5.48 -17.08
C ILE A 148 -0.01 -6.24 -18.25
N GLN A 149 1.20 -5.85 -18.63
CA GLN A 149 1.95 -6.52 -19.70
C GLN A 149 2.27 -7.97 -19.36
N TYR A 150 2.75 -8.23 -18.14
CA TYR A 150 3.05 -9.57 -17.64
C TYR A 150 1.78 -10.44 -17.58
N LYS A 151 0.66 -9.90 -17.09
CA LYS A 151 -0.62 -10.62 -17.03
C LYS A 151 -1.18 -10.95 -18.41
N LYS A 152 -1.11 -10.00 -19.36
CA LYS A 152 -1.44 -10.24 -20.77
C LYS A 152 -0.57 -11.34 -21.38
N LEU A 153 0.72 -11.39 -21.03
CA LEU A 153 1.65 -12.43 -21.49
C LEU A 153 1.25 -13.80 -20.92
N GLU A 154 0.94 -13.85 -19.63
CA GLU A 154 0.44 -15.05 -18.93
C GLU A 154 -0.82 -15.61 -19.62
N GLU A 155 -1.81 -14.76 -19.94
CA GLU A 155 -3.03 -15.15 -20.66
C GLU A 155 -2.76 -15.64 -22.09
N LYS A 156 -1.84 -15.00 -22.81
CA LYS A 156 -1.43 -15.42 -24.16
C LYS A 156 -0.77 -16.78 -24.17
N VAL A 157 0.04 -17.10 -23.17
CA VAL A 157 0.67 -18.42 -23.07
C VAL A 157 -0.36 -19.48 -22.67
N LYS A 158 -1.27 -19.18 -21.75
CA LYS A 158 -2.35 -20.11 -21.33
C LYS A 158 -3.35 -20.43 -22.44
N SER A 159 -3.70 -19.45 -23.27
CA SER A 159 -4.67 -19.62 -24.36
C SER A 159 -4.11 -20.35 -25.59
N ASN A 160 -2.79 -20.32 -25.78
CA ASN A 160 -2.15 -20.80 -27.00
C ASN A 160 -1.47 -22.16 -26.77
N THR A 161 -2.29 -23.19 -26.50
CA THR A 161 -1.88 -24.58 -26.20
C THR A 161 -1.12 -25.27 -27.34
N ASN A 162 -1.19 -24.75 -28.57
CA ASN A 162 -0.59 -25.34 -29.77
C ASN A 162 0.57 -24.51 -30.36
N ARG A 163 1.52 -24.03 -29.54
CA ARG A 163 2.75 -23.39 -30.04
C ARG A 163 3.88 -24.39 -30.27
N HIS A 164 4.64 -24.15 -31.34
CA HIS A 164 5.91 -24.83 -31.59
C HIS A 164 6.95 -24.41 -30.54
N VAL A 165 7.74 -25.36 -30.02
CA VAL A 165 8.70 -25.17 -28.91
C VAL A 165 9.66 -23.99 -29.12
N ALA A 166 10.04 -23.72 -30.38
CA ALA A 166 10.93 -22.62 -30.75
C ALA A 166 10.33 -21.21 -30.57
N ASN A 167 9.01 -21.10 -30.42
CA ASN A 167 8.30 -19.85 -30.17
C ASN A 167 7.67 -19.82 -28.78
N THR A 168 8.00 -20.77 -27.89
CA THR A 168 7.49 -20.75 -26.51
C THR A 168 8.12 -19.58 -25.78
N ILE A 169 7.28 -18.73 -25.19
CA ILE A 169 7.75 -17.64 -24.34
C ILE A 169 8.05 -18.26 -22.99
N ASP A 170 9.28 -18.13 -22.52
CA ASP A 170 9.65 -18.53 -21.17
C ASP A 170 9.06 -17.52 -20.17
N LEU A 171 7.95 -17.92 -19.53
CA LEU A 171 7.27 -17.10 -18.53
C LEU A 171 8.10 -16.93 -17.26
N GLU A 172 8.98 -17.89 -16.95
CA GLU A 172 9.84 -17.85 -15.77
C GLU A 172 10.96 -16.84 -15.99
N GLU A 173 11.60 -16.86 -17.16
CA GLU A 173 12.63 -15.88 -17.53
C GLU A 173 12.08 -14.43 -17.53
N GLU A 174 10.88 -14.20 -18.11
CA GLU A 174 10.29 -12.85 -18.09
C GLU A 174 9.90 -12.42 -16.66
N ARG A 175 9.44 -13.36 -15.82
CA ARG A 175 9.16 -13.09 -14.41
C ARG A 175 10.44 -12.69 -13.66
N ASP A 176 11.54 -13.42 -13.86
CA ASP A 176 12.82 -13.13 -13.22
C ASP A 176 13.39 -11.79 -13.68
N ARG A 177 13.27 -11.47 -14.96
CA ARG A 177 13.66 -10.17 -15.51
C ARG A 177 12.88 -9.01 -14.89
N LEU A 178 11.57 -9.20 -14.72
CA LEU A 178 10.68 -8.24 -14.10
C LEU A 178 11.06 -8.02 -12.62
N LEU A 179 11.22 -9.11 -11.86
CA LEU A 179 11.65 -9.09 -10.46
C LEU A 179 13.01 -8.43 -10.28
N HIS A 180 13.99 -8.75 -11.14
CA HIS A 180 15.30 -8.11 -11.11
C HIS A 180 15.19 -6.58 -11.27
N THR A 181 14.38 -6.13 -12.23
CA THR A 181 14.15 -4.70 -12.49
C THR A 181 13.50 -4.02 -11.28
N TRP A 182 12.48 -4.65 -10.70
CA TRP A 182 11.77 -4.15 -9.53
C TRP A 182 12.63 -4.08 -8.27
N ARG A 183 13.45 -5.11 -8.01
CA ARG A 183 14.41 -5.11 -6.89
C ARG A 183 15.41 -3.97 -7.02
N ARG A 184 15.97 -3.77 -8.22
CA ARG A 184 16.89 -2.65 -8.50
C ARG A 184 16.23 -1.30 -8.26
N ARG A 185 15.01 -1.07 -8.76
CA ARG A 185 14.27 0.19 -8.55
C ARG A 185 13.96 0.43 -7.07
N LEU A 186 13.56 -0.61 -6.32
CA LEU A 186 13.28 -0.50 -4.89
C LEU A 186 14.56 -0.19 -4.10
N SER A 187 15.70 -0.80 -4.44
CA SER A 187 16.98 -0.50 -3.79
C SER A 187 17.45 0.94 -3.99
N GLY A 188 17.02 1.60 -5.08
CA GLY A 188 17.28 3.01 -5.33
C GLY A 188 16.31 3.97 -4.65
N CYS A 189 15.26 3.46 -4.00
CA CYS A 189 14.31 4.28 -3.25
C CYS A 189 14.92 4.77 -1.92
N ARG A 190 14.35 5.84 -1.36
CA ARG A 190 14.71 6.29 -0.03
C ARG A 190 14.36 5.21 0.99
N VAL A 191 15.21 5.11 2.00
CA VAL A 191 15.11 4.22 3.16
C VAL A 191 13.93 4.67 4.05
N ASP A 192 12.72 4.48 3.55
CA ASP A 192 11.45 4.94 4.14
C ASP A 192 10.40 3.84 4.07
N ALA A 193 9.79 3.54 5.22
CA ALA A 193 8.84 2.44 5.36
C ALA A 193 7.57 2.65 4.55
N GLU A 194 7.05 3.88 4.45
CA GLU A 194 5.80 4.17 3.73
C GLU A 194 6.01 4.05 2.21
N VAL A 195 7.15 4.56 1.72
CA VAL A 195 7.55 4.42 0.32
C VAL A 195 7.69 2.95 -0.07
N HIS A 196 8.47 2.18 0.69
CA HIS A 196 8.63 0.75 0.43
C HIS A 196 7.30 0.00 0.47
N ASN A 197 6.48 0.25 1.51
CA ASN A 197 5.16 -0.36 1.63
C ASN A 197 4.27 -0.01 0.43
N SER A 198 4.33 1.23 -0.08
CA SER A 198 3.53 1.67 -1.23
C SER A 198 3.84 0.96 -2.53
N ILE A 199 5.13 0.81 -2.84
CA ILE A 199 5.59 0.10 -4.02
C ILE A 199 5.24 -1.40 -3.90
N MET A 200 5.53 -2.01 -2.76
CA MET A 200 5.26 -3.43 -2.53
C MET A 200 3.77 -3.79 -2.62
N ALA A 201 2.86 -2.91 -2.19
CA ALA A 201 1.42 -3.16 -2.30
C ALA A 201 0.89 -3.17 -3.74
N VAL A 202 1.59 -2.56 -4.69
CA VAL A 202 1.28 -2.72 -6.12
C VAL A 202 1.86 -4.03 -6.66
N ARG A 203 3.08 -4.38 -6.27
CA ARG A 203 3.72 -5.64 -6.69
C ARG A 203 2.96 -6.88 -6.23
N SER A 204 2.33 -6.82 -5.06
CA SER A 204 1.51 -7.92 -4.52
C SER A 204 0.28 -8.27 -5.37
N LEU A 205 -0.04 -7.50 -6.42
CA LEU A 205 -1.06 -7.88 -7.41
C LEU A 205 -0.66 -9.09 -8.26
N VAL A 206 0.65 -9.35 -8.37
CA VAL A 206 1.21 -10.45 -9.19
C VAL A 206 2.10 -11.36 -8.36
N LEU A 207 2.76 -10.82 -7.34
CA LEU A 207 3.71 -11.55 -6.52
C LEU A 207 3.02 -12.26 -5.35
N GLY A 208 3.46 -13.49 -5.10
CA GLY A 208 3.16 -14.26 -3.90
C GLY A 208 4.17 -14.01 -2.77
N PRO A 209 3.96 -14.64 -1.61
CA PRO A 209 4.77 -14.42 -0.40
C PRO A 209 6.23 -14.85 -0.54
N THR A 210 6.57 -15.70 -1.51
CA THR A 210 7.93 -16.22 -1.73
C THR A 210 8.77 -15.39 -2.70
N ASP A 211 8.15 -14.52 -3.51
CA ASP A 211 8.84 -13.84 -4.61
C ASP A 211 9.74 -12.69 -4.15
N GLU A 212 9.38 -12.01 -3.06
CA GLU A 212 10.04 -10.77 -2.61
C GLU A 212 10.37 -10.78 -1.10
N ILE A 213 11.04 -11.85 -0.66
CA ILE A 213 11.43 -12.05 0.75
C ILE A 213 12.33 -10.90 1.25
N GLU A 214 13.35 -10.52 0.47
CA GLU A 214 14.30 -9.48 0.88
C GLU A 214 13.65 -8.11 1.08
N ALA A 215 12.71 -7.74 0.19
CA ALA A 215 11.97 -6.48 0.31
C ALA A 215 11.05 -6.49 1.53
N THR A 216 10.41 -7.63 1.80
CA THR A 216 9.55 -7.84 2.97
C THR A 216 10.34 -7.70 4.27
N LEU A 217 11.51 -8.35 4.36
CA LEU A 217 12.41 -8.22 5.50
C LEU A 217 12.90 -6.78 5.67
N SER A 218 13.30 -6.13 4.57
CA SER A 218 13.71 -4.72 4.58
C SER A 218 12.59 -3.82 5.09
N LEU A 219 11.36 -3.99 4.58
CA LEU A 219 10.19 -3.24 5.04
C LEU A 219 9.93 -3.45 6.53
N SER A 220 10.08 -4.67 7.04
CA SER A 220 9.93 -4.94 8.48
C SER A 220 10.95 -4.17 9.32
N VAL A 221 12.21 -4.13 8.88
CA VAL A 221 13.30 -3.40 9.57
C VAL A 221 13.02 -1.90 9.55
N LEU A 222 12.67 -1.34 8.39
CA LEU A 222 12.32 0.07 8.25
C LEU A 222 11.12 0.43 9.13
N SER A 223 10.10 -0.42 9.15
CA SER A 223 8.90 -0.20 9.96
C SER A 223 9.22 -0.19 11.46
N ARG A 224 10.11 -1.09 11.94
CA ARG A 224 10.56 -1.07 13.34
C ARG A 224 11.36 0.20 13.66
N GLN A 225 12.28 0.60 12.78
CA GLN A 225 13.09 1.82 12.96
C GLN A 225 12.20 3.08 13.02
N SER A 226 11.16 3.13 12.20
CA SER A 226 10.15 4.20 12.18
C SER A 226 9.08 4.07 13.28
N LYS A 227 9.18 3.08 14.18
CA LYS A 227 8.21 2.79 15.26
C LYS A 227 6.79 2.43 14.78
N PHE A 228 6.65 1.98 13.53
CA PHE A 228 5.42 1.43 12.98
C PHE A 228 5.32 -0.08 13.24
N PHE A 229 5.23 -0.46 14.52
CA PHE A 229 5.28 -1.87 14.94
C PHE A 229 4.18 -2.73 14.31
N LYS A 230 2.96 -2.21 14.17
CA LYS A 230 1.86 -2.93 13.50
C LYS A 230 2.12 -3.20 12.02
N LEU A 231 2.86 -2.31 11.34
CA LEU A 231 3.25 -2.52 9.95
C LEU A 231 4.36 -3.56 9.87
N ALA A 232 5.35 -3.51 10.77
CA ALA A 232 6.40 -4.51 10.86
C ALA A 232 5.85 -5.91 11.14
N GLU A 233 4.88 -6.00 12.05
CA GLU A 233 4.15 -7.23 12.37
C GLU A 233 3.46 -7.80 11.14
N LYS A 234 2.59 -7.02 10.49
CA LYS A 234 1.89 -7.47 9.26
C LYS A 234 2.83 -7.86 8.13
N ALA A 235 3.89 -7.08 7.89
CA ALA A 235 4.86 -7.37 6.86
C ALA A 235 5.51 -8.76 7.05
N LEU A 236 5.66 -9.22 8.29
CA LEU A 236 6.20 -10.55 8.59
C LEU A 236 5.12 -11.63 8.67
N LEU A 237 3.97 -11.34 9.27
CA LEU A 237 2.93 -12.33 9.53
C LEU A 237 2.10 -12.67 8.30
N ASP A 238 1.70 -11.66 7.50
CA ASP A 238 0.80 -11.88 6.35
C ASP A 238 1.41 -12.89 5.34
N PRO A 239 2.72 -12.83 4.98
CA PRO A 239 3.33 -13.83 4.11
C PRO A 239 3.42 -15.22 4.74
N LEU A 240 3.66 -15.30 6.05
CA LEU A 240 3.75 -16.57 6.77
C LEU A 240 2.39 -17.27 6.87
N GLU A 241 1.33 -16.49 7.11
CA GLU A 241 -0.05 -17.00 7.10
C GLU A 241 -0.43 -17.50 5.70
N ALA A 242 -0.07 -16.77 4.65
CA ALA A 242 -0.28 -17.19 3.26
C ALA A 242 0.48 -18.47 2.90
N LEU A 243 1.62 -18.74 3.56
CA LEU A 243 2.39 -19.98 3.43
C LEU A 243 1.86 -21.13 4.31
N GLY A 244 0.82 -20.90 5.12
CA GLY A 244 0.24 -21.91 6.01
C GLY A 244 1.03 -22.15 7.30
N ALA A 245 1.88 -21.20 7.71
CA ALA A 245 2.60 -21.31 8.97
C ALA A 245 1.64 -21.21 10.17
N ASN A 246 1.79 -22.08 11.17
CA ASN A 246 1.02 -21.99 12.40
C ASN A 246 1.60 -20.88 13.30
N LEU A 247 1.01 -19.68 13.22
CA LEU A 247 1.43 -18.51 13.98
C LEU A 247 1.22 -18.66 15.50
N ASN A 248 0.26 -19.48 15.92
CA ASN A 248 0.02 -19.82 17.33
C ASN A 248 0.75 -21.11 17.73
N GLY A 249 1.70 -21.54 16.91
CA GLY A 249 2.48 -22.73 17.11
C GLY A 249 3.70 -22.49 17.99
N PRO A 250 4.30 -23.57 18.47
CA PRO A 250 5.52 -23.52 19.28
C PRO A 250 6.74 -23.01 18.52
N VAL A 251 6.70 -22.97 17.17
CA VAL A 251 7.71 -22.34 16.31
C VAL A 251 7.89 -20.85 16.66
N PHE A 252 6.80 -20.17 17.05
CA PHE A 252 6.82 -18.78 17.48
C PHE A 252 6.82 -18.62 19.01
N GLY A 253 7.09 -19.70 19.74
CA GLY A 253 7.14 -19.70 21.20
C GLY A 253 5.78 -19.84 21.90
N PHE A 254 4.69 -20.07 21.17
CA PHE A 254 3.36 -20.26 21.76
C PHE A 254 3.09 -21.74 22.10
N GLY A 255 2.57 -22.00 23.30
CA GLY A 255 2.21 -23.35 23.74
C GLY A 255 3.42 -24.28 23.93
N VAL A 256 4.62 -23.72 24.14
CA VAL A 256 5.78 -24.54 24.47
C VAL A 256 5.67 -25.02 25.92
N PRO A 257 5.86 -26.32 26.20
CA PRO A 257 5.85 -26.84 27.57
C PRO A 257 6.85 -26.09 28.46
N GLU A 258 6.44 -25.73 29.68
CA GLU A 258 7.31 -25.05 30.67
C GLU A 258 8.59 -25.86 30.98
N GLU A 259 8.55 -27.18 30.77
CA GLU A 259 9.68 -28.11 30.91
C GLU A 259 10.85 -27.84 29.94
N LEU A 260 10.61 -27.13 28.82
CA LEU A 260 11.67 -26.83 27.85
C LEU A 260 12.65 -25.74 28.32
N GLY A 261 12.37 -25.06 29.45
CA GLY A 261 13.29 -24.06 29.99
C GLY A 261 13.55 -22.91 29.01
N LEU A 262 12.55 -22.54 28.19
CA LEU A 262 12.60 -21.38 27.27
C LEU A 262 12.55 -20.04 28.04
N GLY A 263 13.55 -19.84 28.88
CA GLY A 263 13.90 -18.56 29.44
C GLY A 263 15.16 -18.06 28.75
N THR A 264 15.23 -16.77 28.48
CA THR A 264 16.52 -16.11 28.34
C THR A 264 17.17 -16.08 29.74
N SER A 265 18.26 -16.80 29.93
CA SER A 265 19.02 -16.77 31.18
C SER A 265 19.64 -15.38 31.34
N SER A 266 19.08 -14.56 32.22
CA SER A 266 19.78 -13.39 32.75
C SER A 266 20.72 -13.88 33.85
N CYS A 267 21.98 -13.45 33.84
CA CYS A 267 22.94 -13.75 34.92
C CYS A 267 22.54 -13.19 36.30
N ALA A 268 21.40 -12.50 36.42
CA ALA A 268 20.89 -12.00 37.69
C ALA A 268 19.70 -12.85 38.16
N ALA A 269 19.89 -13.51 39.30
CA ALA A 269 18.90 -14.30 40.01
C ALA A 269 17.71 -13.41 40.44
N ASP A 270 16.53 -13.64 39.86
CA ASP A 270 15.23 -13.61 40.55
C ASP A 270 14.07 -13.96 39.60
N SER A 271 13.18 -14.86 40.03
CA SER A 271 12.58 -15.89 39.17
C SER A 271 11.12 -15.66 38.70
N SER A 272 10.64 -14.44 38.47
CA SER A 272 9.28 -14.28 37.90
C SER A 272 9.00 -13.00 37.12
N LEU A 273 9.63 -11.86 37.46
CA LEU A 273 9.50 -10.60 36.71
C LEU A 273 10.45 -10.50 35.50
N VAL A 274 11.41 -11.43 35.41
CA VAL A 274 12.51 -11.41 34.43
C VAL A 274 12.03 -11.75 33.02
N GLN A 275 11.05 -12.63 32.85
CA GLN A 275 10.63 -13.11 31.52
C GLN A 275 9.93 -12.03 30.69
N ILE A 276 9.11 -11.18 31.32
CA ILE A 276 8.45 -10.03 30.67
C ILE A 276 9.47 -8.93 30.33
N MET A 277 10.44 -8.70 31.21
CA MET A 277 11.52 -7.71 30.99
C MET A 277 12.48 -8.12 29.89
N ASN A 278 12.71 -9.42 29.69
CA ASN A 278 13.70 -9.92 28.74
C ASN A 278 13.27 -9.79 27.28
N ILE A 279 11.98 -9.95 26.95
CA ILE A 279 11.49 -9.71 25.58
C ILE A 279 11.62 -8.21 25.25
N ASP A 280 11.28 -7.32 26.18
CA ASP A 280 11.41 -5.88 25.99
C ASP A 280 12.89 -5.44 25.86
N ARG A 281 13.80 -6.10 26.59
CA ARG A 281 15.26 -5.90 26.48
C ARG A 281 15.85 -6.45 25.17
N LEU A 282 15.38 -7.60 24.71
CA LEU A 282 15.76 -8.19 23.42
C LEU A 282 15.30 -7.30 22.25
N VAL A 283 14.07 -6.79 22.33
CA VAL A 283 13.50 -5.83 21.36
C VAL A 283 14.25 -4.49 21.38
N LYS A 284 14.81 -4.09 22.52
CA LYS A 284 15.66 -2.90 22.68
C LYS A 284 17.13 -3.12 22.27
N GLY A 285 17.53 -4.34 21.91
CA GLY A 285 18.86 -4.64 21.36
C GLY A 285 19.96 -4.86 22.41
N GLU A 286 19.63 -5.20 23.65
CA GLU A 286 20.64 -5.60 24.65
C GLU A 286 21.23 -6.97 24.30
N THR A 287 22.53 -7.00 23.99
CA THR A 287 23.27 -8.21 23.54
C THR A 287 23.64 -9.19 24.65
N SER A 288 23.32 -8.88 25.91
CA SER A 288 23.61 -9.72 27.07
C SER A 288 22.60 -10.85 27.30
N LEU A 289 21.50 -10.87 26.56
CA LEU A 289 20.48 -11.93 26.60
C LEU A 289 20.73 -12.91 25.46
N LEU A 290 21.47 -13.97 25.74
CA LEU A 290 21.60 -15.10 24.81
C LEU A 290 20.47 -16.11 25.09
N PRO A 291 19.74 -16.56 24.07
CA PRO A 291 18.85 -17.69 24.23
C PRO A 291 19.69 -18.93 24.58
N ASN A 292 19.34 -19.63 25.66
CA ASN A 292 20.03 -20.86 26.05
C ASN A 292 19.53 -22.02 25.18
N TYR A 293 20.10 -22.18 23.99
CA TYR A 293 19.79 -23.29 23.08
C TYR A 293 20.44 -24.59 23.58
N GLU A 294 19.91 -25.18 24.66
CA GLU A 294 20.38 -26.48 25.16
C GLU A 294 19.99 -27.66 24.24
N LYS A 295 20.43 -28.87 24.60
CA LYS A 295 20.16 -30.11 23.85
C LYS A 295 18.66 -30.36 23.61
N ALA A 296 17.81 -30.01 24.58
CA ALA A 296 16.35 -30.09 24.45
C ALA A 296 15.80 -29.22 23.31
N HIS A 297 16.46 -28.09 23.03
CA HIS A 297 16.11 -27.17 21.96
C HIS A 297 16.36 -27.76 20.57
N GLN A 298 17.48 -28.47 20.40
CA GLN A 298 17.80 -29.19 19.16
C GLN A 298 16.86 -30.37 18.95
N ASP A 299 16.56 -31.12 20.00
CA ASP A 299 15.64 -32.27 19.94
C ASP A 299 14.22 -31.83 19.55
N TYR A 300 13.75 -30.71 20.12
CA TYR A 300 12.45 -30.14 19.80
C TYR A 300 12.39 -29.54 18.39
N PHE A 301 13.44 -28.83 17.96
CA PHE A 301 13.57 -28.34 16.58
C PHE A 301 13.53 -29.50 15.58
N ASN A 302 14.28 -30.57 15.83
CA ASN A 302 14.26 -31.77 15.00
C ASN A 302 12.88 -32.43 14.97
N MET A 303 12.16 -32.47 16.11
CA MET A 303 10.79 -32.96 16.16
C MET A 303 9.84 -32.10 15.31
N LEU A 304 9.96 -30.76 15.37
CA LEU A 304 9.15 -29.84 14.56
C LEU A 304 9.44 -30.00 13.06
N VAL A 305 10.71 -30.07 12.68
CA VAL A 305 11.13 -30.31 11.29
C VAL A 305 10.60 -31.64 10.77
N ASN A 306 10.60 -32.68 11.58
CA ASN A 306 10.03 -33.98 11.22
C ASN A 306 8.50 -33.94 11.09
N LYS A 307 7.79 -33.19 11.96
CA LYS A 307 6.33 -33.03 11.88
C LYS A 307 5.88 -32.14 10.72
N ALA A 308 6.67 -31.15 10.33
CA ALA A 308 6.36 -30.21 9.24
C ALA A 308 6.51 -30.84 7.84
N GLY A 309 6.92 -32.11 7.76
CA GLY A 309 7.31 -32.73 6.50
C GLY A 309 8.71 -32.24 6.12
N CYS A 310 9.68 -33.14 6.21
CA CYS A 310 11.11 -32.88 6.04
C CYS A 310 11.41 -31.82 4.98
N VAL A 311 12.33 -30.88 5.28
CA VAL A 311 12.95 -29.99 4.29
C VAL A 311 13.83 -30.84 3.37
N LYS A 312 13.21 -31.59 2.44
CA LYS A 312 13.92 -32.13 1.30
C LYS A 312 14.18 -30.96 0.35
N ARG A 313 15.42 -30.45 0.43
CA ARG A 313 16.04 -29.71 -0.68
C ARG A 313 16.02 -30.55 -1.95
#